data_AF-A0A416DAS4-F1
#
_entry.id   AF-A0A416DAS4-F1
#
_cell.length_a   1.000
_cell.length_b   1.000
_cell.length_c   1.000
_cell.angle_alpha   90.00
_cell.angle_beta   90.00
_cell.angle_gamma   90.00
#
_symmetry.space_group_name_H-M   'P 1'
#
loop_
_entity.id
_entity.type
_entity.pdbx_description
1 polymer ?
#
loop_
_entity_poly.entity_id
_entity_poly.type
_entity_poly.pdbx_seq_one_letter_code
_entity_poly.pdbx_strand_id
1 'polypeptide(L)'
;METIDLVATATQILELLSDQGISGKSLHAYTHTGIGCVIRHFQAKGILCAAPEMLDAFLLEQREFFDQGAFSVWKWRLLRRGCELLKHCAEKGSVDLTPLSPWMPALRRPRQSIWKDTPTPEQLADLDNIYALVWRTNSAILELGLTDATVGHYRNEGLAIILNRHYESGTDRFSGEILDQIVAEKRIQYEYGQIGRGSYQNLRKAAYWIQEMHQTGHITLAKVPNWGQRELVEPFNSLLREFCTHTKQSESMAETTRNVARSAIRRFLFEMEDHGFRSLADFTLINVNGCVTSFAAHYAGGLGSAISSVRLFLRFLFERNLTITDLSQSLPELMATRKMFHEGFTEDELEYLLEHPDRTTAIGKRDYAMMVLAAQSGLRACDVVRLELGSIDWRAREIRLVQHKTGEPLSLPLQAESGNAIADYILNGRPDSALPNIFLCHTGVIRPLDARSASGVVSKHMKLAGIPAKRRAFHALRRTFGTRLLQNEVSFELIQQLLGHRDMDSMKLYLSIDEQGLKQCALPLLSHRKAGG
;
A
#
# COMPACT_ATOMS: atom_id res chain seq x y z
N MET A 1 24.01 33.33 -26.34
CA MET A 1 22.94 33.90 -25.49
C MET A 1 22.29 35.00 -26.30
N GLU A 2 21.03 34.79 -26.69
CA GLU A 2 20.29 35.78 -27.47
C GLU A 2 19.97 36.99 -26.60
N THR A 3 20.47 38.15 -27.00
CA THR A 3 20.19 39.42 -26.32
C THR A 3 18.86 39.96 -26.82
N ILE A 4 17.98 40.36 -25.89
CA ILE A 4 16.65 40.91 -26.17
C ILE A 4 16.79 42.41 -26.48
N ASP A 5 16.45 42.84 -27.70
CA ASP A 5 16.24 44.27 -27.98
C ASP A 5 14.96 44.72 -27.26
N LEU A 6 15.12 45.47 -26.17
CA LEU A 6 14.01 45.79 -25.28
C LEU A 6 12.94 46.66 -25.94
N VAL A 7 13.32 47.55 -26.85
CA VAL A 7 12.39 48.50 -27.48
C VAL A 7 11.68 47.81 -28.64
N ALA A 8 12.42 47.12 -29.51
CA ALA A 8 11.84 46.41 -30.64
C ALA A 8 10.88 45.30 -30.17
N THR A 9 11.31 44.50 -29.18
CA THR A 9 10.49 43.42 -28.62
C THR A 9 9.24 43.96 -27.92
N ALA A 10 9.35 45.08 -27.22
CA ALA A 10 8.20 45.69 -26.57
C ALA A 10 7.15 46.21 -27.56
N THR A 11 7.58 46.82 -28.67
CA THR A 11 6.66 47.25 -29.75
C THR A 11 5.92 46.04 -30.32
N GLN A 12 6.65 44.98 -30.64
CA GLN A 12 6.07 43.72 -31.13
C GLN A 12 5.07 43.11 -30.14
N ILE A 13 5.39 43.10 -28.84
CA ILE A 13 4.47 42.61 -27.81
C ILE A 13 3.18 43.44 -27.77
N LEU A 14 3.29 44.77 -27.83
CA LEU A 14 2.11 45.64 -27.75
C LEU A 14 1.19 45.48 -28.98
N GLU A 15 1.76 45.28 -30.17
CA GLU A 15 1.01 44.95 -31.39
C GLU A 15 0.29 43.60 -31.24
N LEU A 16 1.03 42.55 -30.85
CA LEU A 16 0.46 41.21 -30.66
C LEU A 16 -0.63 41.17 -29.58
N LEU A 17 -0.48 41.92 -28.47
CA LEU A 17 -1.50 42.02 -27.43
C LEU A 17 -2.73 42.79 -27.91
N SER A 18 -2.54 43.81 -28.75
CA SER A 18 -3.63 44.56 -29.38
C SER A 18 -4.43 43.66 -30.33
N ASP A 19 -3.74 42.86 -31.15
CA ASP A 19 -4.36 41.93 -32.10
C ASP A 19 -5.14 40.80 -31.40
N GLN A 20 -4.72 40.40 -30.19
CA GLN A 20 -5.47 39.47 -29.33
C GLN A 20 -6.68 40.10 -28.63
N GLY A 21 -6.99 41.39 -28.88
CA GLY A 21 -8.19 42.05 -28.36
C GLY A 21 -8.10 42.45 -26.87
N ILE A 22 -6.89 42.64 -26.32
CA ILE A 22 -6.74 43.15 -24.95
C ILE A 22 -7.30 44.58 -24.84
N SER A 23 -7.93 44.90 -23.70
CA SER A 23 -8.51 46.23 -23.48
C SER A 23 -7.46 47.35 -23.57
N GLY A 24 -7.83 48.50 -24.12
CA GLY A 24 -6.94 49.67 -24.21
C GLY A 24 -6.41 50.13 -22.84
N LYS A 25 -7.16 49.91 -21.75
CA LYS A 25 -6.70 50.17 -20.37
C LYS A 25 -5.54 49.24 -19.98
N SER A 26 -5.62 47.96 -20.33
CA SER A 26 -4.57 46.98 -20.07
C SER A 26 -3.33 47.23 -20.94
N LEU A 27 -3.53 47.60 -22.22
CA LEU A 27 -2.43 47.98 -23.11
C LEU A 27 -1.66 49.17 -22.54
N HIS A 28 -2.39 50.23 -22.16
CA HIS A 28 -1.83 51.41 -21.49
C HIS A 28 -1.06 51.04 -20.20
N ALA A 29 -1.59 50.10 -19.41
CA ALA A 29 -0.91 49.63 -18.21
C ALA A 29 0.43 48.95 -18.54
N TYR A 30 0.51 48.09 -19.56
CA TYR A 30 1.78 47.47 -19.98
C TYR A 30 2.76 48.52 -20.53
N THR A 31 2.29 49.46 -21.33
CA THR A 31 3.12 50.53 -21.91
C THR A 31 3.72 51.44 -20.84
N HIS A 32 2.97 51.81 -19.81
CA HIS A 32 3.45 52.80 -18.82
C HIS A 32 3.97 52.18 -17.53
N THR A 33 3.43 51.05 -17.07
CA THR A 33 3.75 50.47 -15.76
C THR A 33 4.44 49.12 -15.85
N GLY A 34 4.04 48.25 -16.77
CA GLY A 34 4.65 46.93 -16.97
C GLY A 34 5.97 47.03 -17.72
N ILE A 35 5.92 46.72 -19.02
CA ILE A 35 7.06 46.69 -19.93
C ILE A 35 7.77 48.05 -19.98
N GLY A 36 7.03 49.17 -20.01
CA GLY A 36 7.68 50.48 -20.05
C GLY A 36 8.49 50.83 -18.81
N CYS A 37 8.16 50.28 -17.63
CA CYS A 37 8.98 50.48 -16.44
C CYS A 37 10.31 49.71 -16.54
N VAL A 38 10.28 48.52 -17.13
CA VAL A 38 11.48 47.73 -17.45
C VAL A 38 12.36 48.51 -18.40
N ILE A 39 11.81 48.96 -19.55
CA ILE A 39 12.56 49.71 -20.56
C ILE A 39 13.23 50.95 -19.97
N ARG A 40 12.48 51.77 -19.22
CA ARG A 40 13.04 52.99 -18.60
C ARG A 40 14.17 52.68 -17.62
N HIS A 41 14.06 51.60 -16.85
CA HIS A 41 15.12 51.19 -15.94
C HIS A 41 16.42 50.85 -16.67
N PHE A 42 16.33 50.08 -17.76
CA PHE A 42 17.52 49.70 -18.54
C PHE A 42 18.08 50.87 -19.38
N GLN A 43 17.21 51.69 -19.97
CA GLN A 43 17.62 52.90 -20.71
C GLN A 43 18.35 53.91 -19.81
N ALA A 44 17.88 54.11 -18.58
CA ALA A 44 18.56 54.98 -17.61
C ALA A 44 19.99 54.48 -17.26
N LYS A 45 20.24 53.18 -17.42
CA LYS A 45 21.55 52.54 -17.28
C LYS A 45 22.34 52.45 -18.60
N GLY A 46 21.83 53.01 -19.70
CA GLY A 46 22.44 52.95 -21.03
C GLY A 46 22.36 51.58 -21.72
N ILE A 47 21.48 50.69 -21.26
CA ILE A 47 21.34 49.31 -21.76
C ILE A 47 20.14 49.25 -22.71
N LEU A 48 20.39 48.96 -23.99
CA LEU A 48 19.36 48.81 -25.02
C LEU A 48 19.00 47.35 -25.29
N CYS A 49 19.99 46.45 -25.22
CA CYS A 49 19.80 45.02 -25.36
C CYS A 49 20.04 44.33 -24.01
N ALA A 50 19.09 43.52 -23.55
CA ALA A 50 19.17 42.83 -22.28
C ALA A 50 19.22 41.32 -22.43
N ALA A 51 20.12 40.66 -21.69
CA ALA A 51 20.07 39.22 -21.49
C ALA A 51 18.91 38.86 -20.53
N PRO A 52 18.27 37.67 -20.68
CA PRO A 52 17.18 37.25 -19.80
C PRO A 52 17.51 37.34 -18.30
N GLU A 53 18.75 37.03 -17.92
CA GLU A 53 19.23 37.05 -16.54
C GLU A 53 19.23 38.46 -15.95
N MET A 54 19.41 39.49 -16.79
CA MET A 54 19.32 40.88 -16.34
C MET A 54 17.88 41.27 -16.01
N LEU A 55 16.89 40.75 -16.75
CA LEU A 55 15.48 40.94 -16.42
C LEU A 55 15.12 40.26 -15.09
N ASP A 56 15.69 39.08 -14.82
CA ASP A 56 15.50 38.38 -13.55
C ASP A 56 16.16 39.12 -12.38
N ALA A 57 17.38 39.65 -12.57
CA ALA A 57 18.05 40.50 -11.59
C ALA A 57 17.26 41.80 -11.31
N PHE A 58 16.70 42.42 -12.34
CA PHE A 58 15.79 43.55 -12.19
C PHE A 58 14.55 43.19 -11.36
N LEU A 59 13.93 42.04 -11.61
CA LEU A 59 12.78 41.58 -10.82
C LEU A 59 13.15 41.36 -9.34
N LEU A 60 14.34 40.84 -9.05
CA LEU A 60 14.84 40.70 -7.68
C LEU A 60 15.00 42.05 -6.99
N GLU A 61 15.57 43.05 -7.67
CA GLU A 61 15.70 44.42 -7.16
C GLU A 61 14.31 45.03 -6.90
N GLN A 62 13.40 44.93 -7.87
CA GLN A 62 12.03 45.41 -7.71
C GLN A 62 11.27 44.68 -6.60
N ARG A 63 11.61 43.42 -6.31
CA ARG A 63 11.01 42.68 -5.21
C ARG A 63 11.34 43.30 -3.86
N GLU A 64 12.56 43.78 -3.65
CA GLU A 64 12.96 44.43 -2.39
C GLU A 64 12.11 45.68 -2.12
N PHE A 65 11.96 46.52 -3.15
CA PHE A 65 11.08 47.69 -3.08
C PHE A 65 9.62 47.32 -2.84
N PHE A 66 9.13 46.25 -3.48
CA PHE A 66 7.78 45.73 -3.23
C PHE A 66 7.59 45.28 -1.78
N ASP A 67 8.55 44.52 -1.22
CA ASP A 67 8.51 44.04 0.16
C ASP A 67 8.59 45.18 1.19
N GLN A 68 9.22 46.30 0.83
CA GLN A 68 9.22 47.55 1.60
C GLN A 68 7.93 48.38 1.44
N GLY A 69 6.96 47.92 0.64
CA GLY A 69 5.69 48.60 0.41
C GLY A 69 5.76 49.76 -0.59
N ALA A 70 6.82 49.87 -1.39
CA ALA A 70 7.01 50.97 -2.34
C ALA A 70 5.98 51.00 -3.48
N PHE A 71 5.33 49.86 -3.78
CA PHE A 71 4.24 49.82 -4.76
C PHE A 71 3.28 48.63 -4.58
N SER A 72 2.12 48.71 -5.26
CA SER A 72 1.01 47.77 -5.10
C SER A 72 1.24 46.39 -5.72
N VAL A 73 0.49 45.38 -5.23
CA VAL A 73 0.48 44.01 -5.76
C VAL A 73 0.14 43.98 -7.26
N TRP A 74 -0.76 44.87 -7.71
CA TRP A 74 -1.12 45.00 -9.12
C TRP A 74 0.10 45.41 -9.97
N LYS A 75 0.84 46.43 -9.53
CA LYS A 75 2.06 46.89 -10.22
C LYS A 75 3.14 45.80 -10.22
N TRP A 76 3.31 45.08 -9.12
CA TRP A 76 4.22 43.93 -9.05
C TRP A 76 3.87 42.83 -10.07
N ARG A 77 2.58 42.44 -10.16
CA ARG A 77 2.13 41.45 -11.14
C ARG A 77 2.40 41.89 -12.57
N LEU A 78 2.18 43.17 -12.87
CA LEU A 78 2.34 43.72 -14.21
C LEU A 78 3.82 43.81 -14.62
N LEU A 79 4.71 44.21 -13.70
CA LEU A 79 6.16 44.21 -13.89
C LEU A 79 6.69 42.81 -14.18
N ARG A 80 6.28 41.82 -13.36
CA ARG A 80 6.62 40.41 -13.58
C ARG A 80 6.14 39.92 -14.94
N ARG A 81 4.87 40.18 -15.27
CA ARG A 81 4.30 39.75 -16.55
C ARG A 81 5.02 40.41 -17.73
N GLY A 82 5.41 41.69 -17.60
CA GLY A 82 6.18 42.40 -18.62
C GLY A 82 7.55 41.77 -18.88
N CYS A 83 8.28 41.39 -17.82
CA CYS A 83 9.56 40.71 -17.97
C CYS A 83 9.42 39.33 -18.62
N GLU A 84 8.40 38.54 -18.24
CA GLU A 84 8.13 37.25 -18.89
C GLU A 84 7.72 37.40 -20.35
N LEU A 85 6.91 38.42 -20.69
CA LEU A 85 6.53 38.72 -22.07
C LEU A 85 7.75 39.09 -22.92
N LEU A 86 8.67 39.90 -22.38
CA LEU A 86 9.91 40.25 -23.05
C LEU A 86 10.77 39.02 -23.35
N LYS A 87 10.95 38.13 -22.36
CA LYS A 87 11.70 36.88 -22.53
C LYS A 87 11.05 35.97 -23.56
N HIS A 88 9.74 35.74 -23.44
CA HIS A 88 9.02 34.80 -24.30
C HIS A 88 8.83 35.31 -25.74
N CYS A 89 8.55 36.59 -25.92
CA CYS A 89 8.40 37.16 -27.26
C CYS A 89 9.75 37.19 -28.00
N ALA A 90 10.86 37.43 -27.29
CA ALA A 90 12.18 37.35 -27.90
C ALA A 90 12.53 35.92 -28.37
N GLU A 91 12.15 34.90 -27.59
CA GLU A 91 12.47 33.50 -27.93
C GLU A 91 11.50 32.88 -28.95
N LYS A 92 10.20 33.20 -28.86
CA LYS A 92 9.14 32.50 -29.62
C LYS A 92 8.33 33.41 -30.55
N GLY A 93 8.54 34.73 -30.54
CA GLY A 93 7.74 35.69 -31.31
C GLY A 93 6.26 35.70 -30.92
N SER A 94 5.91 35.22 -29.71
CA SER A 94 4.54 35.04 -29.22
C SER A 94 4.32 35.77 -27.90
N VAL A 95 3.06 36.10 -27.61
CA VAL A 95 2.61 36.64 -26.31
C VAL A 95 1.74 35.64 -25.53
N ASP A 96 1.57 34.42 -26.06
CA ASP A 96 0.80 33.35 -25.41
C ASP A 96 1.60 32.71 -24.28
N LEU A 97 1.39 33.24 -23.07
CA LEU A 97 2.09 32.83 -21.86
C LEU A 97 1.14 32.24 -20.83
N THR A 98 1.57 31.15 -20.22
CA THR A 98 0.89 30.56 -19.05
C THR A 98 0.72 31.59 -17.92
N PRO A 99 -0.31 31.45 -17.05
CA PRO A 99 -0.49 32.33 -15.90
C PRO A 99 0.77 32.41 -15.03
N LEU A 100 1.08 33.61 -14.51
CA LEU A 100 2.23 33.82 -13.64
C LEU A 100 2.14 32.93 -12.39
N SER A 101 3.20 32.16 -12.13
CA SER A 101 3.32 31.43 -10.87
C SER A 101 3.35 32.39 -9.68
N PRO A 102 2.78 32.00 -8.52
CA PRO A 102 2.92 32.77 -7.28
C PRO A 102 4.40 33.03 -6.96
N TRP A 103 4.76 34.22 -6.47
CA TRP A 103 6.13 34.51 -6.06
C TRP A 103 6.34 34.06 -4.61
N MET A 104 7.44 33.37 -4.32
CA MET A 104 7.84 32.97 -2.97
C MET A 104 8.65 34.10 -2.34
N PRO A 105 8.12 34.78 -1.31
CA PRO A 105 8.84 35.88 -0.66
C PRO A 105 10.15 35.40 -0.03
N ALA A 106 10.11 34.24 0.66
CA ALA A 106 11.25 33.72 1.40
C ALA A 106 12.43 33.34 0.49
N LEU A 107 12.16 32.71 -0.66
CA LEU A 107 13.18 32.30 -1.63
C LEU A 107 13.42 33.34 -2.74
N ARG A 108 12.70 34.47 -2.68
CA ARG A 108 12.72 35.54 -3.69
C ARG A 108 12.66 35.03 -5.14
N ARG A 109 11.79 34.04 -5.41
CA ARG A 109 11.64 33.45 -6.76
C ARG A 109 10.24 32.88 -6.99
N PRO A 110 9.82 32.56 -8.23
CA PRO A 110 8.52 31.94 -8.50
C PRO A 110 8.39 30.56 -7.85
N ARG A 111 7.18 30.23 -7.36
CA ARG A 111 6.85 28.93 -6.78
C ARG A 111 6.80 27.89 -7.89
N GLN A 112 7.66 26.88 -7.77
CA GLN A 112 7.74 25.79 -8.73
C GLN A 112 6.61 24.78 -8.49
N SER A 113 5.99 24.33 -9.57
CA SER A 113 4.90 23.39 -9.63
C SER A 113 5.39 22.03 -10.09
N ILE A 114 5.05 20.98 -9.34
CA ILE A 114 5.33 19.59 -9.70
C ILE A 114 4.58 19.18 -11.00
N TRP A 115 3.54 19.94 -11.38
CA TRP A 115 2.66 19.63 -12.51
C TRP A 115 3.11 20.21 -13.83
N LYS A 116 3.75 21.38 -13.79
CA LYS A 116 3.95 22.23 -14.97
C LYS A 116 5.42 22.51 -15.24
N ASP A 117 6.21 22.58 -14.18
CA ASP A 117 7.59 23.02 -14.27
C ASP A 117 8.51 21.79 -14.33
N THR A 118 9.70 21.98 -14.89
CA THR A 118 10.80 21.01 -14.87
C THR A 118 11.98 21.63 -14.13
N PRO A 119 12.76 20.86 -13.34
CA PRO A 119 13.92 21.39 -12.65
C PRO A 119 15.01 21.80 -13.64
N THR A 120 15.74 22.88 -13.35
CA THR A 120 16.87 23.30 -14.19
C THR A 120 18.04 22.31 -14.08
N PRO A 121 19.00 22.30 -15.02
CA PRO A 121 20.19 21.45 -14.93
C PRO A 121 20.97 21.62 -13.61
N GLU A 122 21.05 22.84 -13.09
CA GLU A 122 21.69 23.14 -11.80
C GLU A 122 20.91 22.55 -10.63
N GLN A 123 19.57 22.65 -10.66
CA GLN A 123 18.70 22.04 -9.65
C GLN A 123 18.80 20.52 -9.69
N LEU A 124 18.93 19.90 -10.88
CA LEU A 124 19.17 18.47 -11.01
C LEU A 124 20.56 18.07 -10.52
N ALA A 125 21.57 18.91 -10.68
CA ALA A 125 22.91 18.61 -10.17
C ALA A 125 22.98 18.61 -8.63
N ASP A 126 22.15 19.41 -7.96
CA ASP A 126 22.07 19.47 -6.50
C ASP A 126 21.15 18.38 -5.92
N LEU A 127 21.76 17.40 -5.25
CA LEU A 127 21.04 16.28 -4.61
C LEU A 127 20.10 16.73 -3.48
N ASP A 128 20.40 17.87 -2.85
CA ASP A 128 19.57 18.39 -1.76
C ASP A 128 18.48 19.33 -2.26
N ASN A 129 18.42 19.68 -3.54
CA ASN A 129 17.38 20.59 -4.01
C ASN A 129 15.99 19.93 -3.84
N ILE A 130 15.13 20.50 -2.98
CA ILE A 130 13.86 19.88 -2.61
C ILE A 130 12.93 19.73 -3.82
N TYR A 131 12.96 20.68 -4.75
CA TYR A 131 12.11 20.63 -5.94
C TYR A 131 12.56 19.53 -6.89
N ALA A 132 13.86 19.45 -7.18
CA ALA A 132 14.43 18.39 -8.00
C ALA A 132 14.19 17.01 -7.36
N LEU A 133 14.34 16.89 -6.05
CA LEU A 133 14.11 15.66 -5.30
C LEU A 133 12.64 15.22 -5.37
N VAL A 134 11.70 16.14 -5.15
CA VAL A 134 10.27 15.88 -5.28
C VAL A 134 9.89 15.52 -6.71
N TRP A 135 10.49 16.19 -7.71
CA TRP A 135 10.27 15.90 -9.12
C TRP A 135 10.79 14.51 -9.53
N ARG A 136 11.99 14.12 -9.07
CA ARG A 136 12.54 12.77 -9.27
C ARG A 136 11.66 11.71 -8.62
N THR A 137 11.25 11.94 -7.39
CA THR A 137 10.33 11.05 -6.66
C THR A 137 9.02 10.89 -7.43
N ASN A 138 8.45 11.99 -7.92
CA ASN A 138 7.23 11.98 -8.72
C ASN A 138 7.36 11.21 -10.04
N SER A 139 8.50 11.37 -10.72
CA SER A 139 8.80 10.67 -11.97
C SER A 139 8.94 9.16 -11.72
N ALA A 140 9.67 8.78 -10.66
CA ALA A 140 9.79 7.38 -10.27
C ALA A 140 8.42 6.77 -9.86
N ILE A 141 7.52 7.54 -9.22
CA ILE A 141 6.16 7.06 -8.90
C ILE A 141 5.35 6.75 -10.16
N LEU A 142 5.49 7.56 -11.23
CA LEU A 142 4.81 7.32 -12.50
C LEU A 142 5.28 6.01 -13.15
N GLU A 143 6.55 5.66 -12.99
CA GLU A 143 7.15 4.43 -13.52
C GLU A 143 6.70 3.17 -12.75
N LEU A 144 6.10 3.30 -11.56
CA LEU A 144 5.64 2.16 -10.75
C LEU A 144 4.37 1.47 -11.29
N GLY A 145 3.73 1.99 -12.36
CA GLY A 145 2.53 1.40 -12.94
C GLY A 145 1.28 1.50 -12.06
N LEU A 146 1.23 2.49 -11.16
CA LEU A 146 0.09 2.76 -10.28
C LEU A 146 -1.06 3.41 -11.07
N THR A 147 -2.29 3.34 -10.53
CA THR A 147 -3.44 4.02 -11.15
C THR A 147 -3.30 5.54 -11.02
N ASP A 148 -3.84 6.30 -11.99
CA ASP A 148 -3.80 7.77 -11.99
C ASP A 148 -4.39 8.38 -10.71
N ALA A 149 -5.47 7.79 -10.18
CA ALA A 149 -6.05 8.20 -8.91
C ALA A 149 -5.05 8.03 -7.75
N THR A 150 -4.34 6.91 -7.70
CA THR A 150 -3.35 6.62 -6.64
C THR A 150 -2.16 7.57 -6.74
N VAL A 151 -1.65 7.80 -7.95
CA VAL A 151 -0.58 8.79 -8.20
C VAL A 151 -1.05 10.18 -7.78
N GLY A 152 -2.28 10.55 -8.13
CA GLY A 152 -2.91 11.81 -7.72
C GLY A 152 -2.95 11.99 -6.21
N HIS A 153 -3.29 10.96 -5.44
CA HIS A 153 -3.26 11.02 -3.98
C HIS A 153 -1.85 11.28 -3.43
N TYR A 154 -0.83 10.57 -3.92
CA TYR A 154 0.56 10.79 -3.46
C TYR A 154 1.09 12.16 -3.85
N ARG A 155 0.73 12.67 -5.03
CA ARG A 155 1.09 14.01 -5.49
C ARG A 155 0.45 15.09 -4.63
N ASN A 156 -0.88 15.05 -4.47
CA ASN A 156 -1.66 16.11 -3.84
C ASN A 156 -1.55 16.09 -2.32
N GLU A 157 -1.71 14.92 -1.71
CA GLU A 157 -1.77 14.78 -0.25
C GLU A 157 -0.39 14.51 0.38
N GLY A 158 0.64 14.38 -0.45
CA GLY A 158 2.01 14.08 -0.04
C GLY A 158 3.03 15.07 -0.58
N LEU A 159 3.50 14.82 -1.81
CA LEU A 159 4.62 15.53 -2.43
C LEU A 159 4.43 17.05 -2.45
N ALA A 160 3.24 17.52 -2.85
CA ALA A 160 2.94 18.95 -2.90
C ALA A 160 2.98 19.59 -1.51
N ILE A 161 2.44 18.93 -0.49
CA ILE A 161 2.47 19.43 0.90
C ILE A 161 3.93 19.56 1.38
N ILE A 162 4.75 18.54 1.11
CA ILE A 162 6.15 18.51 1.54
C ILE A 162 6.95 19.63 0.86
N LEU A 163 6.83 19.78 -0.46
CA LEU A 163 7.47 20.85 -1.21
C LEU A 163 7.08 22.23 -0.68
N ASN A 164 5.78 22.44 -0.49
CA ASN A 164 5.24 23.72 -0.05
C ASN A 164 5.73 24.10 1.35
N ARG A 165 5.81 23.14 2.26
CA ARG A 165 6.28 23.42 3.62
C ARG A 165 7.77 23.82 3.66
N HIS A 166 8.62 23.17 2.87
CA HIS A 166 10.03 23.58 2.76
C HIS A 166 10.16 25.02 2.28
N TYR A 167 9.36 25.39 1.27
CA TYR A 167 9.29 26.76 0.77
C TYR A 167 8.76 27.77 1.80
N GLU A 168 7.76 27.38 2.59
CA GLU A 168 7.24 28.20 3.71
C GLU A 168 8.29 28.39 4.82
N SER A 169 9.14 27.39 5.05
CA SER A 169 10.30 27.48 5.94
C SER A 169 11.48 28.27 5.33
N GLY A 170 11.35 28.77 4.11
CA GLY A 170 12.35 29.60 3.44
C GLY A 170 13.58 28.85 2.93
N THR A 171 13.48 27.53 2.74
CA THR A 171 14.56 26.71 2.18
C THR A 171 14.14 26.07 0.86
N ASP A 172 15.08 25.98 -0.07
CA ASP A 172 14.98 25.15 -1.27
C ASP A 172 15.85 23.89 -1.20
N ARG A 173 16.46 23.65 -0.05
CA ARG A 173 17.17 22.42 0.28
C ARG A 173 16.27 21.50 1.10
N PHE A 174 16.37 20.20 0.86
CA PHE A 174 15.73 19.14 1.61
C PHE A 174 16.23 19.16 3.05
N SER A 175 15.30 19.05 3.99
CA SER A 175 15.60 18.91 5.42
C SER A 175 14.78 17.75 6.00
N GLY A 176 15.48 16.77 6.57
CA GLY A 176 14.85 15.67 7.30
C GLY A 176 14.03 16.16 8.50
N GLU A 177 14.49 17.20 9.19
CA GLU A 177 13.80 17.78 10.35
C GLU A 177 12.45 18.39 9.96
N ILE A 178 12.41 19.15 8.86
CA ILE A 178 11.16 19.71 8.32
C ILE A 178 10.22 18.57 7.90
N LEU A 179 10.76 17.53 7.25
CA LEU A 179 9.98 16.36 6.84
C LEU A 179 9.33 15.66 8.05
N ASP A 180 10.10 15.43 9.11
CA ASP A 180 9.63 14.80 10.34
C ASP A 180 8.58 15.65 11.05
N GLN A 181 8.77 16.99 11.08
CA GLN A 181 7.80 17.93 11.62
C GLN A 181 6.47 17.86 10.85
N ILE A 182 6.51 17.86 9.51
CA ILE A 182 5.31 17.75 8.65
C ILE A 182 4.55 16.47 8.96
N VAL A 183 5.26 15.34 9.06
CA VAL A 183 4.65 14.05 9.36
C VAL A 183 4.05 14.05 10.77
N ALA A 184 4.73 14.65 11.75
CA ALA A 184 4.25 14.77 13.13
C ALA A 184 2.98 15.65 13.22
N GLU A 185 2.97 16.83 12.60
CA GLU A 185 1.80 17.72 12.56
C GLU A 185 0.59 17.02 11.92
N LYS A 186 0.80 16.32 10.80
CA LYS A 186 -0.27 15.55 10.15
C LYS A 186 -0.74 14.38 11.02
N ARG A 187 0.14 13.77 11.80
CA ARG A 187 -0.23 12.75 12.81
C ARG A 187 -1.25 13.33 13.79
N ILE A 188 -0.97 14.50 14.33
CA ILE A 188 -1.77 15.12 15.39
C ILE A 188 -3.17 15.39 14.85
N GLN A 189 -3.28 15.93 13.64
CA GLN A 189 -4.55 16.13 12.95
C GLN A 189 -5.34 14.82 12.78
N TYR A 190 -4.66 13.71 12.47
CA TYR A 190 -5.30 12.40 12.36
C TYR A 190 -5.78 11.86 13.72
N GLU A 191 -4.96 11.97 14.76
CA GLU A 191 -5.28 11.53 16.12
C GLU A 191 -6.49 12.28 16.70
N TYR A 192 -6.62 13.57 16.40
CA TYR A 192 -7.79 14.39 16.75
C TYR A 192 -8.99 14.23 15.78
N GLY A 193 -8.90 13.34 14.79
CA GLY A 193 -9.99 13.06 13.85
C GLY A 193 -10.28 14.18 12.84
N GLN A 194 -9.37 15.15 12.69
CA GLN A 194 -9.51 16.26 11.75
C GLN A 194 -9.26 15.84 10.29
N ILE A 195 -8.51 14.76 10.09
CA ILE A 195 -8.26 14.18 8.77
C ILE A 195 -8.48 12.67 8.78
N GLY A 196 -8.80 12.12 7.61
CA GLY A 196 -8.94 10.68 7.42
C GLY A 196 -7.60 9.94 7.43
N ARG A 197 -7.64 8.64 7.78
CA ARG A 197 -6.47 7.74 7.78
C ARG A 197 -5.75 7.70 6.42
N GLY A 198 -6.49 7.74 5.32
CA GLY A 198 -5.93 7.71 3.96
C GLY A 198 -4.95 8.86 3.71
N SER A 199 -5.39 10.09 3.97
CA SER A 199 -4.58 11.29 3.79
C SER A 199 -3.30 11.27 4.63
N TYR A 200 -3.41 10.84 5.88
CA TYR A 200 -2.23 10.66 6.72
C TYR A 200 -1.26 9.62 6.13
N GLN A 201 -1.74 8.45 5.69
CA GLN A 201 -0.87 7.41 5.10
C GLN A 201 -0.24 7.85 3.78
N ASN A 202 -0.96 8.63 2.96
CA ASN A 202 -0.45 9.15 1.69
C ASN A 202 0.73 10.10 1.91
N LEU A 203 0.61 11.05 2.85
CA LEU A 203 1.70 11.94 3.23
C LEU A 203 2.91 11.16 3.76
N ARG A 204 2.68 10.19 4.66
CA ARG A 204 3.77 9.37 5.21
C ARG A 204 4.50 8.57 4.13
N LYS A 205 3.77 8.01 3.17
CA LYS A 205 4.38 7.26 2.07
C LYS A 205 5.19 8.17 1.15
N ALA A 206 4.67 9.36 0.85
CA ALA A 206 5.41 10.37 0.09
C ALA A 206 6.67 10.83 0.82
N ALA A 207 6.60 11.08 2.13
CA ALA A 207 7.76 11.43 2.94
C ALA A 207 8.82 10.33 2.94
N TYR A 208 8.40 9.08 3.14
CA TYR A 208 9.30 7.92 3.08
C TYR A 208 9.99 7.79 1.71
N TRP A 209 9.26 8.01 0.62
CA TRP A 209 9.81 7.97 -0.74
C TRP A 209 10.77 9.12 -1.03
N ILE A 210 10.49 10.34 -0.57
CA ILE A 210 11.42 11.46 -0.72
C ILE A 210 12.74 11.15 0.00
N GLN A 211 12.65 10.60 1.22
CA GLN A 211 13.83 10.22 1.99
C GLN A 211 14.60 9.06 1.33
N GLU A 212 13.91 8.05 0.83
CA GLU A 212 14.50 6.92 0.10
C GLU A 212 15.18 7.38 -1.20
N MET A 213 14.52 8.25 -1.97
CA MET A 213 15.08 8.86 -3.18
C MET A 213 16.32 9.70 -2.87
N HIS A 214 16.31 10.46 -1.76
CA HIS A 214 17.47 11.25 -1.33
C HIS A 214 18.66 10.37 -0.96
N GLN A 215 18.42 9.25 -0.26
CA GLN A 215 19.47 8.35 0.21
C GLN A 215 20.01 7.41 -0.87
N THR A 216 19.15 6.95 -1.78
CA THR A 216 19.46 5.82 -2.68
C THR A 216 19.36 6.16 -4.16
N GLY A 217 18.78 7.32 -4.51
CA GLY A 217 18.51 7.71 -5.90
C GLY A 217 17.37 6.95 -6.58
N HIS A 218 16.65 6.09 -5.86
CA HIS A 218 15.48 5.37 -6.35
C HIS A 218 14.43 5.22 -5.25
N ILE A 219 13.21 4.79 -5.62
CA ILE A 219 12.15 4.47 -4.66
C ILE A 219 11.73 3.01 -4.77
N THR A 220 11.22 2.45 -3.68
CA THR A 220 10.70 1.09 -3.65
C THR A 220 9.27 1.04 -3.13
N LEU A 221 8.57 -0.06 -3.42
CA LEU A 221 7.26 -0.36 -2.83
C LEU A 221 7.36 -0.91 -1.40
N ALA A 222 8.48 -0.68 -0.70
CA ALA A 222 8.66 -1.12 0.67
C ALA A 222 7.53 -0.60 1.57
N LYS A 223 7.14 -1.46 2.52
CA LYS A 223 6.13 -1.12 3.51
C LYS A 223 6.70 -0.03 4.43
N VAL A 224 6.04 1.12 4.47
CA VAL A 224 6.36 2.19 5.43
C VAL A 224 6.21 1.62 6.85
N PRO A 225 7.19 1.82 7.73
CA PRO A 225 7.08 1.43 9.13
C PRO A 225 5.76 1.90 9.73
N ASN A 226 5.15 1.10 10.60
CA ASN A 226 3.95 1.55 11.29
C ASN A 226 4.35 2.65 12.27
N TRP A 227 3.77 3.84 12.12
CA TRP A 227 4.03 4.94 13.05
C TRP A 227 3.36 4.71 14.39
N GLY A 228 3.88 5.38 15.43
CA GLY A 228 3.31 5.32 16.77
C GLY A 228 3.32 3.90 17.35
N GLN A 229 4.11 3.00 16.75
CA GLN A 229 4.44 1.76 17.43
C GLN A 229 5.27 2.16 18.63
N ARG A 230 4.61 2.16 19.79
CA ARG A 230 5.28 1.99 21.06
C ARG A 230 6.38 0.95 20.86
N GLU A 231 7.59 1.31 21.21
CA GLU A 231 8.69 0.38 21.29
C GLU A 231 8.73 -0.19 22.70
N LEU A 232 9.17 -1.43 22.80
CA LEU A 232 9.38 -2.04 24.11
C LEU A 232 10.56 -1.34 24.79
N VAL A 233 10.48 -1.15 26.10
CA VAL A 233 11.62 -0.71 26.89
C VAL A 233 12.63 -1.86 27.03
N GLU A 234 13.89 -1.54 27.27
CA GLU A 234 14.86 -2.58 27.66
C GLU A 234 14.52 -3.07 29.08
N PRO A 235 14.63 -4.39 29.35
CA PRO A 235 15.20 -5.45 28.51
C PRO A 235 14.20 -6.17 27.58
N PHE A 236 12.92 -5.78 27.55
CA PHE A 236 11.89 -6.55 26.81
C PHE A 236 12.11 -6.52 25.29
N ASN A 237 12.63 -5.41 24.76
CA ASN A 237 12.96 -5.29 23.35
C ASN A 237 14.08 -6.25 22.93
N SER A 238 15.18 -6.33 23.69
CA SER A 238 16.26 -7.30 23.44
C SER A 238 15.75 -8.74 23.53
N LEU A 239 14.96 -9.09 24.54
CA LEU A 239 14.37 -10.44 24.68
C LEU A 239 13.49 -10.83 23.49
N LEU A 240 12.63 -9.92 23.02
CA LEU A 240 11.79 -10.20 21.85
C LEU A 240 12.63 -10.42 20.58
N ARG A 241 13.71 -9.64 20.41
CA ARG A 241 14.64 -9.78 19.27
C ARG A 241 15.39 -11.11 19.34
N GLU A 242 15.90 -11.48 20.51
CA GLU A 242 16.57 -12.77 20.72
C GLU A 242 15.65 -13.95 20.45
N PHE A 243 14.40 -13.90 20.93
CA PHE A 243 13.38 -14.89 20.62
C PHE A 243 13.13 -15.02 19.10
N CYS A 244 13.00 -13.90 18.41
CA CYS A 244 12.80 -13.89 16.94
C CYS A 244 13.99 -14.50 16.20
N THR A 245 15.22 -14.24 16.65
CA THR A 245 16.44 -14.82 16.07
C THR A 245 16.51 -16.32 16.33
N HIS A 246 16.23 -16.75 17.57
CA HIS A 246 16.25 -18.16 17.96
C HIS A 246 15.23 -18.99 17.15
N THR A 247 13.99 -18.53 17.05
CA THR A 247 12.94 -19.22 16.28
C THR A 247 13.20 -19.21 14.77
N LYS A 248 13.97 -18.24 14.26
CA LYS A 248 14.39 -18.22 12.86
C LYS A 248 15.49 -19.25 12.58
N GLN A 249 16.42 -19.45 13.52
CA GLN A 249 17.51 -20.42 13.39
C GLN A 249 17.05 -21.87 13.55
N SER A 250 16.03 -22.12 14.36
CA SER A 250 15.54 -23.48 14.60
C SER A 250 14.80 -24.10 13.41
N GLU A 251 14.41 -23.31 12.40
CA GLU A 251 13.60 -23.66 11.21
C GLU A 251 12.32 -24.48 11.47
N SER A 252 11.97 -24.72 12.73
CA SER A 252 10.87 -25.57 13.17
C SER A 252 9.49 -24.93 12.99
N MET A 253 9.44 -23.63 12.70
CA MET A 253 8.20 -22.85 12.62
C MET A 253 8.09 -22.06 11.32
N ALA A 254 6.93 -22.21 10.67
CA ALA A 254 6.56 -21.40 9.52
C ALA A 254 6.61 -19.89 9.84
N GLU A 255 7.01 -19.08 8.85
CA GLU A 255 7.14 -17.61 8.96
C GLU A 255 5.84 -16.95 9.42
N THR A 256 4.68 -17.44 8.99
CA THR A 256 3.37 -16.93 9.43
C THR A 256 3.16 -17.16 10.93
N THR A 257 3.50 -18.35 11.44
CA THR A 257 3.41 -18.68 12.86
C THR A 257 4.38 -17.83 13.68
N ARG A 258 5.61 -17.62 13.20
CA ARG A 258 6.59 -16.72 13.85
C ARG A 258 6.07 -15.28 13.93
N ASN A 259 5.43 -14.78 12.88
CA ASN A 259 4.84 -13.44 12.88
C ASN A 259 3.66 -13.30 13.87
N VAL A 260 2.82 -14.33 13.98
CA VAL A 260 1.74 -14.38 14.97
C VAL A 260 2.32 -14.39 16.39
N ALA A 261 3.31 -15.25 16.65
CA ALA A 261 3.97 -15.33 17.95
C ALA A 261 4.61 -14.00 18.34
N ARG A 262 5.43 -13.40 17.46
CA ARG A 262 6.03 -12.08 17.68
C ARG A 262 4.98 -11.01 18.00
N SER A 263 3.86 -11.00 17.28
CA SER A 263 2.78 -10.04 17.52
C SER A 263 2.13 -10.22 18.89
N ALA A 264 1.83 -11.46 19.28
CA ALA A 264 1.25 -11.80 20.58
C ALA A 264 2.21 -11.49 21.74
N ILE A 265 3.46 -11.93 21.63
CA ILE A 265 4.49 -11.71 22.66
C ILE A 265 4.76 -10.22 22.85
N ARG A 266 4.87 -9.46 21.76
CA ARG A 266 5.05 -8.01 21.87
C ARG A 266 3.88 -7.34 22.60
N ARG A 267 2.65 -7.79 22.37
CA ARG A 267 1.48 -7.27 23.09
C ARG A 267 1.49 -7.64 24.57
N PHE A 268 1.85 -8.87 24.89
CA PHE A 268 2.07 -9.30 26.26
C PHE A 268 3.14 -8.46 26.98
N LEU A 269 4.26 -8.17 26.32
CA LEU A 269 5.32 -7.34 26.91
C LEU A 269 4.88 -5.88 27.11
N PHE A 270 4.06 -5.32 26.22
CA PHE A 270 3.43 -4.02 26.49
C PHE A 270 2.50 -4.05 27.70
N GLU A 271 1.75 -5.13 27.88
CA GLU A 271 0.89 -5.30 29.06
C GLU A 271 1.71 -5.32 30.35
N MET A 272 2.86 -6.01 30.34
CA MET A 272 3.80 -6.03 31.48
C MET A 272 4.28 -4.61 31.80
N GLU A 273 4.68 -3.85 30.79
CA GLU A 273 5.10 -2.45 30.96
C GLU A 273 3.97 -1.54 31.48
N ASP A 274 2.74 -1.75 31.04
CA ASP A 274 1.57 -0.96 31.46
C ASP A 274 1.21 -1.21 32.93
N HIS A 275 1.53 -2.40 33.44
CA HIS A 275 1.45 -2.72 34.87
C HIS A 275 2.67 -2.23 35.67
N GLY A 276 3.63 -1.58 35.01
CA GLY A 276 4.83 -1.02 35.64
C GLY A 276 6.01 -1.99 35.76
N PHE A 277 5.90 -3.20 35.21
CA PHE A 277 6.98 -4.19 35.20
C PHE A 277 8.02 -3.86 34.13
N ARG A 278 9.30 -3.83 34.50
CA ARG A 278 10.39 -3.34 33.63
C ARG A 278 11.68 -4.15 33.69
N SER A 279 11.71 -5.24 34.45
CA SER A 279 12.92 -6.03 34.67
C SER A 279 12.68 -7.53 34.46
N LEU A 280 13.76 -8.29 34.31
CA LEU A 280 13.69 -9.76 34.27
C LEU A 280 13.15 -10.36 35.57
N ALA A 281 13.38 -9.71 36.72
CA ALA A 281 12.86 -10.15 38.01
C ALA A 281 11.32 -10.08 38.10
N ASP A 282 10.69 -9.26 37.25
CA ASP A 282 9.24 -9.11 37.22
C ASP A 282 8.53 -10.29 36.53
N PHE A 283 9.26 -11.19 35.87
CA PHE A 283 8.71 -12.45 35.36
C PHE A 283 8.47 -13.42 36.51
N THR A 284 7.42 -13.15 37.28
CA THR A 284 6.93 -14.03 38.34
C THR A 284 5.62 -14.69 37.92
N LEU A 285 5.28 -15.80 38.59
CA LEU A 285 4.03 -16.53 38.37
C LEU A 285 2.79 -15.62 38.40
N ILE A 286 2.74 -14.71 39.38
CA ILE A 286 1.62 -13.81 39.63
C ILE A 286 1.53 -12.76 38.51
N ASN A 287 2.65 -12.10 38.20
CA ASN A 287 2.68 -11.01 37.21
C ASN A 287 2.35 -11.52 35.80
N VAL A 288 2.92 -12.67 35.42
CA VAL A 288 2.67 -13.29 34.11
C VAL A 288 1.21 -13.67 33.96
N ASN A 289 0.62 -14.36 34.94
CA ASN A 289 -0.79 -14.76 34.87
C ASN A 289 -1.74 -13.56 34.86
N GLY A 290 -1.45 -12.52 35.65
CA GLY A 290 -2.20 -11.27 35.65
C GLY A 290 -2.20 -10.59 34.28
N CYS A 291 -1.01 -10.40 33.70
CA CYS A 291 -0.87 -9.76 32.39
C CYS A 291 -1.49 -10.60 31.28
N VAL A 292 -1.29 -11.93 31.27
CA VAL A 292 -1.90 -12.83 30.27
C VAL A 292 -3.42 -12.74 30.31
N THR A 293 -4.02 -12.73 31.50
CA THR A 293 -5.47 -12.64 31.64
C THR A 293 -6.00 -11.32 31.08
N SER A 294 -5.30 -10.20 31.37
CA SER A 294 -5.66 -8.87 30.89
C SER A 294 -5.56 -8.74 29.37
N PHE A 295 -4.39 -9.06 28.77
CA PHE A 295 -4.20 -8.80 27.33
C PHE A 295 -4.89 -9.85 26.44
N ALA A 296 -4.99 -11.11 26.89
CA ALA A 296 -5.46 -12.18 26.01
C ALA A 296 -6.96 -12.06 25.71
N ALA A 297 -7.74 -11.40 26.58
CA ALA A 297 -9.15 -11.06 26.34
C ALA A 297 -9.35 -10.10 25.16
N HIS A 298 -8.38 -9.21 24.91
CA HIS A 298 -8.45 -8.17 23.88
C HIS A 298 -7.55 -8.47 22.67
N TYR A 299 -6.89 -9.63 22.63
CA TYR A 299 -6.00 -9.98 21.54
C TYR A 299 -6.79 -10.37 20.28
N ALA A 300 -6.62 -9.58 19.21
CA ALA A 300 -7.32 -9.78 17.93
C ALA A 300 -7.06 -11.15 17.27
N GLY A 301 -5.95 -11.82 17.56
CA GLY A 301 -5.65 -13.16 17.06
C GLY A 301 -6.33 -14.30 17.84
N GLY A 302 -7.12 -13.96 18.87
CA GLY A 302 -7.84 -14.90 19.71
C GLY A 302 -7.03 -15.41 20.90
N LEU A 303 -7.74 -15.72 21.99
CA LEU A 303 -7.18 -16.19 23.26
C LEU A 303 -6.21 -17.37 23.07
N GLY A 304 -6.58 -18.32 22.22
CA GLY A 304 -5.78 -19.52 22.02
C GLY A 304 -4.39 -19.24 21.43
N SER A 305 -4.34 -18.33 20.45
CA SER A 305 -3.09 -17.89 19.83
C SER A 305 -2.25 -17.07 20.79
N ALA A 306 -2.89 -16.23 21.62
CA ALA A 306 -2.21 -15.42 22.63
C ALA A 306 -1.47 -16.32 23.63
N ILE A 307 -2.20 -17.23 24.29
CA ILE A 307 -1.65 -18.12 25.32
C ILE A 307 -0.57 -19.04 24.73
N SER A 308 -0.81 -19.64 23.56
CA SER A 308 0.18 -20.52 22.92
C SER A 308 1.49 -19.79 22.59
N SER A 309 1.38 -18.54 22.13
CA SER A 309 2.55 -17.73 21.79
C SER A 309 3.34 -17.29 23.02
N VAL A 310 2.64 -16.89 24.10
CA VAL A 310 3.30 -16.53 25.36
C VAL A 310 3.92 -17.75 26.02
N ARG A 311 3.27 -18.92 25.97
CA ARG A 311 3.83 -20.18 26.47
C ARG A 311 5.17 -20.50 25.81
N LEU A 312 5.24 -20.37 24.47
CA LEU A 312 6.47 -20.58 23.71
C LEU A 312 7.58 -19.59 24.13
N PHE A 313 7.22 -18.33 24.38
CA PHE A 313 8.18 -17.31 24.83
C PHE A 313 8.69 -17.57 26.25
N LEU A 314 7.81 -17.90 27.20
CA LEU A 314 8.21 -18.22 28.57
C LEU A 314 9.09 -19.47 28.62
N ARG A 315 8.81 -20.46 27.78
CA ARG A 315 9.66 -21.65 27.63
C ARG A 315 11.05 -21.29 27.13
N PHE A 316 11.14 -20.40 26.13
CA PHE A 316 12.41 -19.86 25.66
C PHE A 316 13.20 -19.13 26.75
N LEU A 317 12.54 -18.31 27.59
CA LEU A 317 13.21 -17.62 28.69
C LEU A 317 13.80 -18.62 29.71
N PHE A 318 13.07 -19.68 30.03
CA PHE A 318 13.53 -20.74 30.92
C PHE A 318 14.71 -21.52 30.32
N GLU A 319 14.63 -21.92 29.03
CA GLU A 319 15.71 -22.64 28.34
C GLU A 319 17.00 -21.83 28.21
N ARG A 320 16.90 -20.49 28.22
CA ARG A 320 18.04 -19.55 28.27
C ARG A 320 18.52 -19.25 29.69
N ASN A 321 17.95 -19.89 30.71
CA ASN A 321 18.23 -19.64 32.13
C ASN A 321 17.98 -18.18 32.55
N LEU A 322 17.08 -17.46 31.87
CA LEU A 322 16.68 -16.10 32.21
C LEU A 322 15.60 -16.05 33.30
N THR A 323 14.84 -17.14 33.46
CA THR A 323 13.94 -17.38 34.59
C THR A 323 14.36 -18.63 35.35
N ILE A 324 14.25 -18.59 36.68
CA ILE A 324 14.62 -19.73 37.56
C ILE A 324 13.61 -20.88 37.41
N THR A 325 12.34 -20.54 37.24
CA THR A 325 11.23 -21.50 37.09
C THR A 325 10.66 -21.46 35.67
N ASP A 326 10.12 -22.59 35.24
CA ASP A 326 9.44 -22.70 33.95
C ASP A 326 8.01 -22.14 34.05
N LEU A 327 7.89 -20.83 33.82
CA LEU A 327 6.60 -20.11 33.83
C LEU A 327 5.68 -20.54 32.68
N SER A 328 6.17 -21.28 31.68
CA SER A 328 5.30 -21.75 30.60
C SER A 328 4.24 -22.72 31.11
N GLN A 329 4.50 -23.42 32.22
CA GLN A 329 3.59 -24.39 32.83
C GLN A 329 2.48 -23.74 33.64
N SER A 330 2.60 -22.45 33.99
CA SER A 330 1.58 -21.74 34.77
C SER A 330 0.37 -21.30 33.96
N LEU A 331 0.51 -21.27 32.64
CA LEU A 331 -0.55 -20.81 31.76
C LEU A 331 -1.63 -21.90 31.62
N PRO A 332 -2.92 -21.54 31.61
CA PRO A 332 -3.99 -22.50 31.51
C PRO A 332 -3.92 -23.26 30.19
N GLU A 333 -4.19 -24.57 30.23
CA GLU A 333 -4.51 -25.31 29.03
C GLU A 333 -5.84 -24.79 28.49
N LEU A 334 -5.83 -24.40 27.21
CA LEU A 334 -7.03 -23.91 26.57
C LEU A 334 -7.97 -25.09 26.37
N MET A 335 -9.11 -25.09 27.08
CA MET A 335 -10.18 -26.04 26.79
C MET A 335 -10.63 -25.88 25.34
N ALA A 336 -10.87 -27.00 24.66
CA ALA A 336 -11.26 -27.03 23.26
C ALA A 336 -12.47 -26.12 23.01
N THR A 337 -12.24 -24.96 22.41
CA THR A 337 -13.32 -24.07 21.99
C THR A 337 -14.23 -24.82 21.03
N ARG A 338 -15.57 -24.69 21.19
CA ARG A 338 -16.54 -25.23 20.23
C ARG A 338 -16.17 -24.70 18.84
N LYS A 339 -15.59 -25.56 17.99
CA LYS A 339 -15.20 -25.18 16.64
C LYS A 339 -16.49 -24.94 15.84
N MET A 340 -16.86 -23.68 15.62
CA MET A 340 -17.97 -23.36 14.73
C MET A 340 -17.55 -23.63 13.30
N PHE A 341 -18.22 -24.57 12.63
CA PHE A 341 -18.14 -24.67 11.19
C PHE A 341 -18.68 -23.38 10.56
N HIS A 342 -18.12 -22.93 9.43
CA HIS A 342 -18.80 -21.90 8.64
C HIS A 342 -18.97 -22.45 7.24
N GLU A 343 -20.18 -22.29 6.72
CA GLU A 343 -20.59 -22.85 5.44
C GLU A 343 -19.79 -22.30 4.26
N GLY A 344 -19.71 -23.10 3.21
CA GLY A 344 -19.24 -22.66 1.91
C GLY A 344 -20.28 -21.80 1.20
N PHE A 345 -20.15 -21.71 -0.12
CA PHE A 345 -21.20 -21.25 -1.03
C PHE A 345 -22.18 -22.38 -1.34
N THR A 346 -23.47 -22.04 -1.48
CA THR A 346 -24.46 -22.88 -2.14
C THR A 346 -24.16 -23.01 -3.64
N GLU A 347 -24.85 -23.92 -4.34
CA GLU A 347 -24.74 -24.04 -5.81
C GLU A 347 -25.05 -22.71 -6.50
N ASP A 348 -26.21 -22.12 -6.22
CA ASP A 348 -26.62 -20.82 -6.77
C ASP A 348 -25.60 -19.71 -6.44
N GLU A 349 -25.14 -19.62 -5.19
CA GLU A 349 -24.14 -18.61 -4.79
C GLU A 349 -22.82 -18.79 -5.54
N LEU A 350 -22.39 -20.03 -5.80
CA LEU A 350 -21.17 -20.28 -6.55
C LEU A 350 -21.35 -19.92 -8.02
N GLU A 351 -22.48 -20.30 -8.63
CA GLU A 351 -22.80 -19.96 -10.02
C GLU A 351 -22.77 -18.44 -10.21
N TYR A 352 -23.53 -17.70 -9.39
CA TYR A 352 -23.49 -16.24 -9.41
C TYR A 352 -22.06 -15.72 -9.21
N LEU A 353 -21.31 -16.21 -8.23
CA LEU A 353 -19.93 -15.75 -8.00
C LEU A 353 -19.02 -15.91 -9.23
N LEU A 354 -19.18 -16.99 -10.00
CA LEU A 354 -18.37 -17.31 -11.19
C LEU A 354 -18.81 -16.59 -12.47
N GLU A 355 -20.03 -16.04 -12.50
CA GLU A 355 -20.54 -15.21 -13.61
C GLU A 355 -20.05 -13.76 -13.56
N HIS A 356 -19.76 -13.23 -12.37
CA HIS A 356 -19.44 -11.80 -12.17
C HIS A 356 -18.11 -11.30 -12.78
N PRO A 357 -17.03 -12.10 -12.86
CA PRO A 357 -15.80 -11.61 -13.48
C PRO A 357 -15.98 -11.29 -14.96
N ASP A 358 -15.67 -10.05 -15.38
CA ASP A 358 -15.67 -9.65 -16.79
C ASP A 358 -14.50 -10.29 -17.55
N ARG A 359 -14.78 -11.41 -18.21
CA ARG A 359 -13.81 -12.23 -18.96
C ARG A 359 -13.30 -11.56 -20.24
N THR A 360 -13.80 -10.38 -20.61
CA THR A 360 -13.19 -9.60 -21.70
C THR A 360 -11.91 -8.89 -21.24
N THR A 361 -11.79 -8.63 -19.94
CA THR A 361 -10.65 -7.94 -19.34
C THR A 361 -9.57 -8.91 -18.85
N ALA A 362 -8.32 -8.47 -18.87
CA ALA A 362 -7.18 -9.23 -18.38
C ALA A 362 -7.31 -9.59 -16.88
N ILE A 363 -7.86 -8.67 -16.07
CA ILE A 363 -8.14 -8.88 -14.64
C ILE A 363 -9.30 -9.86 -14.44
N GLY A 364 -10.38 -9.76 -15.20
CA GLY A 364 -11.53 -10.65 -15.03
C GLY A 364 -11.22 -12.08 -15.48
N LYS A 365 -10.43 -12.28 -16.54
CA LYS A 365 -9.88 -13.60 -16.92
C LYS A 365 -9.09 -14.22 -15.76
N ARG A 366 -8.16 -13.47 -15.17
CA ARG A 366 -7.38 -13.91 -14.00
C ARG A 366 -8.28 -14.30 -12.83
N ASP A 367 -9.22 -13.43 -12.48
CA ASP A 367 -10.10 -13.61 -11.33
C ASP A 367 -10.99 -14.85 -11.51
N TYR A 368 -11.58 -15.02 -12.69
CA TYR A 368 -12.39 -16.21 -13.02
C TYR A 368 -11.54 -17.49 -12.97
N ALA A 369 -10.41 -17.54 -13.66
CA ALA A 369 -9.51 -18.69 -13.68
C ALA A 369 -9.06 -19.12 -12.27
N MET A 370 -8.77 -18.15 -11.40
CA MET A 370 -8.40 -18.40 -10.01
C MET A 370 -9.57 -18.95 -9.17
N MET A 371 -10.77 -18.38 -9.33
CA MET A 371 -11.95 -18.81 -8.55
C MET A 371 -12.47 -20.17 -8.99
N VAL A 372 -12.57 -20.44 -10.30
CA VAL A 372 -13.04 -21.73 -10.81
C VAL A 372 -12.08 -22.85 -10.44
N LEU A 373 -10.77 -22.60 -10.55
CA LEU A 373 -9.74 -23.55 -10.11
C LEU A 373 -9.91 -23.88 -8.63
N ALA A 374 -10.03 -22.87 -7.77
CA ALA A 374 -10.20 -23.09 -6.34
C ALA A 374 -11.50 -23.83 -5.99
N ALA A 375 -12.59 -23.58 -6.72
CA ALA A 375 -13.87 -24.26 -6.54
C ALA A 375 -13.84 -25.72 -6.99
N GLN A 376 -13.06 -26.06 -8.03
CA GLN A 376 -13.01 -27.40 -8.62
C GLN A 376 -11.89 -28.28 -8.05
N SER A 377 -10.88 -27.70 -7.42
CA SER A 377 -9.72 -28.43 -6.85
C SER A 377 -9.65 -28.37 -5.33
N GLY A 378 -10.36 -27.45 -4.70
CA GLY A 378 -10.27 -27.20 -3.26
C GLY A 378 -8.89 -26.69 -2.80
N LEU A 379 -8.01 -26.26 -3.70
CA LEU A 379 -6.69 -25.74 -3.33
C LEU A 379 -6.78 -24.51 -2.40
N ARG A 380 -5.78 -24.33 -1.52
CA ARG A 380 -5.74 -23.16 -0.62
C ARG A 380 -5.32 -21.92 -1.40
N ALA A 381 -5.71 -20.74 -0.90
CA ALA A 381 -5.31 -19.46 -1.50
C ALA A 381 -3.79 -19.34 -1.71
N CYS A 382 -2.99 -19.79 -0.73
CA CYS A 382 -1.54 -19.78 -0.82
C CYS A 382 -0.98 -20.73 -1.87
N ASP A 383 -1.67 -21.84 -2.14
CA ASP A 383 -1.23 -22.84 -3.12
C ASP A 383 -1.60 -22.35 -4.53
N VAL A 384 -2.84 -21.87 -4.72
CA VAL A 384 -3.31 -21.34 -6.02
C VAL A 384 -2.45 -20.19 -6.53
N VAL A 385 -2.17 -19.17 -5.70
CA VAL A 385 -1.38 -18.00 -6.16
C VAL A 385 0.10 -18.33 -6.41
N ARG A 386 0.59 -19.45 -5.90
CA ARG A 386 1.96 -19.92 -6.08
C ARG A 386 2.12 -20.91 -7.23
N LEU A 387 1.03 -21.37 -7.84
CA LEU A 387 1.12 -22.24 -9.02
C LEU A 387 1.96 -21.58 -10.10
N GLU A 388 2.84 -22.38 -10.68
CA GLU A 388 3.75 -21.97 -11.74
C GLU A 388 3.29 -22.55 -13.09
N LEU A 389 3.75 -21.98 -14.19
CA LEU A 389 3.45 -22.46 -15.54
C LEU A 389 3.83 -23.95 -15.70
N GLY A 390 4.92 -24.38 -15.04
CA GLY A 390 5.37 -25.78 -15.02
C GLY A 390 4.58 -26.69 -14.08
N SER A 391 3.66 -26.17 -13.26
CA SER A 391 2.80 -26.98 -12.38
C SER A 391 1.68 -27.70 -13.14
N ILE A 392 1.44 -27.37 -14.42
CA ILE A 392 0.35 -27.95 -15.21
C ILE A 392 0.91 -28.85 -16.31
N ASP A 393 0.55 -30.13 -16.25
CA ASP A 393 0.70 -31.04 -17.38
C ASP A 393 -0.59 -31.02 -18.22
N TRP A 394 -0.56 -30.26 -19.31
CA TRP A 394 -1.69 -30.11 -20.22
C TRP A 394 -2.05 -31.41 -20.95
N ARG A 395 -1.09 -32.30 -21.19
CA ARG A 395 -1.34 -33.57 -21.89
C ARG A 395 -1.98 -34.59 -20.96
N ALA A 396 -1.46 -34.69 -19.73
CA ALA A 396 -2.03 -35.55 -18.70
C ALA A 396 -3.29 -34.97 -18.04
N ARG A 397 -3.60 -33.69 -18.28
CA ARG A 397 -4.67 -32.93 -17.61
C ARG A 397 -4.51 -32.99 -16.09
N GLU A 398 -3.35 -32.59 -15.61
CA GLU A 398 -2.98 -32.72 -14.20
C GLU A 398 -2.30 -31.46 -13.67
N ILE A 399 -2.59 -31.12 -12.42
CA ILE A 399 -1.90 -30.08 -11.65
C ILE A 399 -1.01 -30.78 -10.62
N ARG A 400 0.29 -30.43 -10.63
CA ARG A 400 1.30 -30.93 -9.70
C ARG A 400 1.88 -29.78 -8.90
N LEU A 401 1.86 -29.90 -7.58
CA LEU A 401 2.44 -28.91 -6.68
C LEU A 401 2.92 -29.53 -5.37
N VAL A 402 3.79 -28.83 -4.66
CA VAL A 402 4.06 -29.07 -3.24
C VAL A 402 3.24 -28.05 -2.44
N GLN A 403 2.37 -28.53 -1.57
CA GLN A 403 1.49 -27.67 -0.78
C GLN A 403 2.32 -26.78 0.16
N HIS A 404 2.11 -25.47 0.14
CA HIS A 404 2.92 -24.52 0.90
C HIS A 404 2.77 -24.67 2.41
N LYS A 405 1.58 -25.04 2.91
CA LYS A 405 1.33 -25.15 4.35
C LYS A 405 1.85 -26.45 4.95
N THR A 406 1.76 -27.54 4.21
CA THR A 406 2.04 -28.90 4.71
C THR A 406 3.37 -29.45 4.20
N GLY A 407 3.88 -28.99 3.07
CA GLY A 407 5.07 -29.54 2.43
C GLY A 407 4.83 -30.85 1.67
N GLU A 408 3.57 -31.30 1.58
CA GLU A 408 3.22 -32.55 0.90
C GLU A 408 3.09 -32.34 -0.62
N PRO A 409 3.62 -33.25 -1.44
CA PRO A 409 3.33 -33.28 -2.86
C PRO A 409 1.85 -33.62 -3.08
N LEU A 410 1.23 -32.93 -4.03
CA LEU A 410 -0.16 -33.13 -4.40
C LEU A 410 -0.29 -33.14 -5.92
N SER A 411 -1.04 -34.13 -6.40
CA SER A 411 -1.43 -34.29 -7.80
C SER A 411 -2.94 -34.29 -7.90
N LEU A 412 -3.50 -33.40 -8.73
CA LEU A 412 -4.94 -33.27 -8.92
C LEU A 412 -5.30 -33.27 -10.41
N PRO A 413 -6.44 -33.88 -10.80
CA PRO A 413 -6.93 -33.75 -12.16
C PRO A 413 -7.30 -32.29 -12.46
N LEU A 414 -6.89 -31.82 -13.64
CA LEU A 414 -7.27 -30.52 -14.18
C LEU A 414 -8.60 -30.66 -14.93
N GLN A 415 -9.66 -30.13 -14.33
CA GLN A 415 -10.98 -30.06 -14.96
C GLN A 415 -10.94 -29.14 -16.19
N ALA A 416 -11.71 -29.50 -17.22
CA ALA A 416 -11.68 -28.81 -18.52
C ALA A 416 -12.00 -27.32 -18.40
N GLU A 417 -13.00 -26.96 -17.57
CA GLU A 417 -13.38 -25.57 -17.34
C GLU A 417 -12.24 -24.77 -16.69
N SER A 418 -11.63 -25.29 -15.61
CA SER A 418 -10.45 -24.68 -14.98
C SER A 418 -9.27 -24.57 -15.94
N GLY A 419 -8.99 -25.62 -16.71
CA GLY A 419 -7.90 -25.64 -17.69
C GLY A 419 -8.10 -24.58 -18.77
N ASN A 420 -9.30 -24.49 -19.34
CA ASN A 420 -9.65 -23.51 -20.36
C ASN A 420 -9.56 -22.07 -19.82
N ALA A 421 -10.05 -21.84 -18.59
CA ALA A 421 -9.98 -20.52 -17.95
C ALA A 421 -8.52 -20.10 -17.69
N ILE A 422 -7.68 -21.02 -17.22
CA ILE A 422 -6.25 -20.78 -17.00
C ILE A 422 -5.55 -20.52 -18.34
N ALA A 423 -5.83 -21.31 -19.37
CA ALA A 423 -5.25 -21.13 -20.70
C ALA A 423 -5.63 -19.77 -21.31
N ASP A 424 -6.90 -19.38 -21.23
CA ASP A 424 -7.38 -18.08 -21.72
C ASP A 424 -6.70 -16.92 -20.97
N TYR A 425 -6.54 -17.03 -19.65
CA TYR A 425 -5.78 -16.03 -18.91
C TYR A 425 -4.31 -16.00 -19.33
N ILE A 426 -3.62 -17.14 -19.42
CA ILE A 426 -2.20 -17.20 -19.81
C ILE A 426 -1.98 -16.59 -21.20
N LEU A 427 -2.83 -16.91 -22.16
CA LEU A 427 -2.68 -16.50 -23.57
C LEU A 427 -3.16 -15.06 -23.81
N ASN A 428 -4.26 -14.66 -23.17
CA ASN A 428 -5.01 -13.45 -23.55
C ASN A 428 -5.16 -12.45 -22.40
N GLY A 429 -4.42 -12.58 -21.30
CA GLY A 429 -4.53 -11.65 -20.17
C GLY A 429 -3.32 -11.57 -19.25
N ARG A 430 -2.47 -12.59 -19.16
CA ARG A 430 -1.31 -12.57 -18.27
C ARG A 430 -0.28 -11.55 -18.77
N PRO A 431 0.19 -10.61 -17.92
CA PRO A 431 1.25 -9.69 -18.30
C PRO A 431 2.51 -10.44 -18.73
N ASP A 432 3.19 -9.94 -19.77
CA ASP A 432 4.47 -10.50 -20.18
C ASP A 432 5.51 -10.28 -19.07
N SER A 433 6.09 -11.38 -18.59
CA SER A 433 7.07 -11.37 -17.51
C SER A 433 7.82 -12.70 -17.42
N ALA A 434 9.06 -12.62 -16.95
CA ALA A 434 9.91 -13.78 -16.66
C ALA A 434 9.51 -14.56 -15.39
N LEU A 435 8.50 -14.09 -14.65
CA LEU A 435 8.03 -14.76 -13.44
C LEU A 435 7.41 -16.13 -13.81
N PRO A 436 7.67 -17.20 -13.06
CA PRO A 436 7.09 -18.52 -13.37
C PRO A 436 5.62 -18.64 -12.93
N ASN A 437 5.16 -17.77 -12.01
CA ASN A 437 3.81 -17.89 -11.43
C ASN A 437 2.70 -17.60 -12.45
N ILE A 438 1.63 -18.37 -12.39
CA ILE A 438 0.46 -18.20 -13.27
C ILE A 438 -0.22 -16.87 -12.96
N PHE A 439 -0.64 -16.65 -11.71
CA PHE A 439 -1.46 -15.51 -11.30
C PHE A 439 -0.61 -14.31 -10.85
N LEU A 440 -0.68 -13.22 -11.62
CA LEU A 440 0.10 -12.00 -11.38
C LEU A 440 -0.76 -10.79 -10.96
N CYS A 441 -0.11 -9.81 -10.34
CA CYS A 441 -0.65 -8.47 -10.17
C CYS A 441 -0.68 -7.74 -11.52
N HIS A 442 -1.81 -7.08 -11.81
CA HIS A 442 -2.02 -6.25 -13.01
C HIS A 442 -1.93 -4.75 -12.73
N THR A 443 -1.81 -4.38 -11.44
CA THR A 443 -1.69 -3.00 -11.00
C THR A 443 -0.38 -2.84 -10.25
N GLY A 444 0.33 -1.76 -10.55
CA GLY A 444 1.66 -1.52 -10.02
C GLY A 444 2.74 -2.42 -10.65
N VAL A 445 3.82 -2.64 -9.91
CA VAL A 445 4.91 -3.54 -10.28
C VAL A 445 4.38 -4.97 -10.47
N ILE A 446 4.70 -5.57 -11.61
CA ILE A 446 4.37 -6.95 -11.93
C ILE A 446 5.05 -7.87 -10.90
N ARG A 447 4.24 -8.61 -10.17
CA ARG A 447 4.67 -9.54 -9.12
C ARG A 447 3.66 -10.67 -8.97
N PRO A 448 4.03 -11.79 -8.34
CA PRO A 448 3.07 -12.83 -7.99
C PRO A 448 1.96 -12.29 -7.11
N LEU A 449 0.73 -12.76 -7.35
CA LEU A 449 -0.40 -12.44 -6.49
C LEU A 449 -0.16 -13.05 -5.10
N ASP A 450 -0.59 -12.38 -4.04
CA ASP A 450 -0.51 -12.93 -2.68
C ASP A 450 -1.86 -13.50 -2.22
N ALA A 451 -1.83 -14.36 -1.21
CA ALA A 451 -3.04 -15.05 -0.71
C ALA A 451 -4.10 -14.08 -0.15
N ARG A 452 -3.69 -12.90 0.33
CA ARG A 452 -4.62 -11.86 0.81
C ARG A 452 -5.29 -11.19 -0.38
N SER A 453 -4.55 -10.88 -1.44
CA SER A 453 -5.10 -10.39 -2.70
C SER A 453 -6.09 -11.38 -3.31
N ALA A 454 -5.78 -12.68 -3.32
CA ALA A 454 -6.73 -13.70 -3.77
C ALA A 454 -8.03 -13.72 -2.94
N SER A 455 -7.92 -13.58 -1.61
CA SER A 455 -9.09 -13.41 -0.75
C SER A 455 -9.87 -12.14 -1.05
N GLY A 456 -9.18 -11.03 -1.35
CA GLY A 456 -9.77 -9.77 -1.76
C GLY A 456 -10.51 -9.86 -3.11
N VAL A 457 -10.01 -10.66 -4.05
CA VAL A 457 -10.69 -10.93 -5.33
C VAL A 457 -12.03 -11.62 -5.08
N VAL A 458 -12.06 -12.67 -4.26
CA VAL A 458 -13.32 -13.36 -3.92
C VAL A 458 -14.26 -12.43 -3.18
N SER A 459 -13.78 -11.65 -2.20
CA SER A 459 -14.60 -10.65 -1.51
C SER A 459 -15.17 -9.57 -2.44
N LYS A 460 -14.41 -9.14 -3.45
CA LYS A 460 -14.87 -8.19 -4.47
C LYS A 460 -16.05 -8.79 -5.25
N HIS A 461 -15.90 -9.99 -5.80
CA HIS A 461 -16.94 -10.62 -6.60
C HIS A 461 -18.17 -11.00 -5.77
N MET A 462 -17.98 -11.43 -4.52
CA MET A 462 -19.11 -11.60 -3.59
C MET A 462 -19.90 -10.32 -3.40
N LYS A 463 -19.22 -9.17 -3.23
CA LYS A 463 -19.89 -7.88 -3.07
C LYS A 463 -20.68 -7.50 -4.31
N LEU A 464 -20.12 -7.74 -5.51
CA LEU A 464 -20.81 -7.48 -6.78
C LEU A 464 -22.03 -8.40 -6.95
N ALA A 465 -21.92 -9.66 -6.53
CA ALA A 465 -22.97 -10.67 -6.57
C ALA A 465 -24.04 -10.55 -5.47
N GLY A 466 -23.95 -9.56 -4.58
CA GLY A 466 -24.86 -9.43 -3.44
C GLY A 466 -24.73 -10.54 -2.39
N ILE A 467 -23.67 -11.34 -2.43
CA ILE A 467 -23.43 -12.45 -1.51
C ILE A 467 -22.91 -11.91 -0.16
N PRO A 468 -23.60 -12.17 0.96
CA PRO A 468 -23.23 -11.56 2.24
C PRO A 468 -21.88 -12.07 2.75
N ALA A 469 -21.03 -11.13 3.19
CA ALA A 469 -19.69 -11.38 3.70
C ALA A 469 -19.68 -11.92 5.15
N LYS A 470 -20.31 -13.08 5.39
CA LYS A 470 -20.34 -13.76 6.70
C LYS A 470 -19.03 -14.51 6.98
N ARG A 471 -17.88 -13.81 7.03
CA ARG A 471 -16.53 -14.42 7.13
C ARG A 471 -16.20 -15.39 5.97
N ARG A 472 -16.86 -15.19 4.83
CA ARG A 472 -16.61 -15.91 3.58
C ARG A 472 -15.65 -15.10 2.71
N ALA A 473 -14.67 -15.80 2.17
CA ALA A 473 -13.63 -15.31 1.27
C ALA A 473 -13.08 -16.54 0.52
N PHE A 474 -11.81 -16.54 0.12
CA PHE A 474 -11.22 -17.65 -0.64
C PHE A 474 -11.45 -19.04 -0.03
N HIS A 475 -11.35 -19.16 1.30
CA HIS A 475 -11.50 -20.46 1.96
C HIS A 475 -12.92 -21.04 1.86
N ALA A 476 -13.94 -20.23 1.56
CA ALA A 476 -15.30 -20.71 1.32
C ALA A 476 -15.39 -21.57 0.06
N LEU A 477 -14.61 -21.27 -1.00
CA LEU A 477 -14.53 -22.11 -2.22
C LEU A 477 -14.04 -23.52 -1.90
N ARG A 478 -12.99 -23.62 -1.09
CA ARG A 478 -12.47 -24.91 -0.62
C ARG A 478 -13.48 -25.67 0.23
N ARG A 479 -14.26 -24.97 1.05
CA ARG A 479 -15.32 -25.61 1.85
C ARG A 479 -16.44 -26.12 0.96
N THR A 480 -16.87 -25.35 -0.03
CA THR A 480 -17.84 -25.81 -1.05
C THR A 480 -17.34 -27.09 -1.72
N PHE A 481 -16.07 -27.13 -2.15
CA PHE A 481 -15.47 -28.34 -2.72
C PHE A 481 -15.52 -29.54 -1.75
N GLY A 482 -15.07 -29.36 -0.51
CA GLY A 482 -15.11 -30.42 0.51
C GLY A 482 -16.53 -30.90 0.84
N THR A 483 -17.50 -29.98 0.93
CA THR A 483 -18.91 -30.31 1.15
C THR A 483 -19.49 -31.08 -0.04
N ARG A 484 -19.15 -30.71 -1.28
CA ARG A 484 -19.56 -31.45 -2.49
C ARG A 484 -19.01 -32.86 -2.52
N LEU A 485 -17.73 -33.05 -2.19
CA LEU A 485 -17.13 -34.39 -2.12
C LEU A 485 -17.87 -35.26 -1.09
N LEU A 486 -18.19 -34.68 0.08
CA LEU A 486 -18.95 -35.35 1.12
C LEU A 486 -20.37 -35.74 0.66
N GLN A 487 -21.07 -34.82 0.00
CA GLN A 487 -22.41 -35.06 -0.56
C GLN A 487 -22.42 -36.12 -1.68
N ASN A 488 -21.29 -36.31 -2.37
CA ASN A 488 -21.11 -37.36 -3.37
C ASN A 488 -20.52 -38.66 -2.76
N GLU A 489 -20.65 -38.84 -1.45
CA GLU A 489 -20.27 -40.06 -0.72
C GLU A 489 -18.78 -40.45 -0.88
N VAL A 490 -17.91 -39.47 -1.14
CA VAL A 490 -16.46 -39.70 -1.21
C VAL A 490 -15.93 -40.01 0.18
N SER A 491 -15.18 -41.10 0.33
CA SER A 491 -14.59 -41.52 1.60
C SER A 491 -13.77 -40.40 2.25
N PHE A 492 -13.84 -40.27 3.58
CA PHE A 492 -13.14 -39.23 4.34
C PHE A 492 -11.63 -39.27 4.12
N GLU A 493 -11.04 -40.45 3.96
CA GLU A 493 -9.62 -40.67 3.67
C GLU A 493 -9.23 -40.02 2.35
N LEU A 494 -10.04 -40.20 1.31
CA LEU A 494 -9.81 -39.60 0.00
C LEU A 494 -10.01 -38.08 0.03
N ILE A 495 -11.03 -37.59 0.75
CA ILE A 495 -11.19 -36.13 0.94
C ILE A 495 -9.99 -35.55 1.69
N GLN A 496 -9.50 -36.23 2.73
CA GLN A 496 -8.31 -35.84 3.48
C GLN A 496 -7.07 -35.76 2.59
N GLN A 497 -6.86 -36.75 1.70
CA GLN A 497 -5.77 -36.77 0.73
C GLN A 497 -5.90 -35.63 -0.30
N LEU A 498 -7.08 -35.46 -0.91
CA LEU A 498 -7.34 -34.41 -1.90
C LEU A 498 -7.16 -33.01 -1.31
N LEU A 499 -7.63 -32.80 -0.08
CA LEU A 499 -7.44 -31.55 0.63
C LEU A 499 -6.01 -31.40 1.19
N GLY A 500 -5.23 -32.48 1.30
CA GLY A 500 -3.92 -32.49 1.94
C GLY A 500 -4.00 -32.06 3.40
N HIS A 501 -4.88 -32.70 4.17
CA HIS A 501 -4.94 -32.55 5.63
C HIS A 501 -4.03 -33.59 6.30
N ARG A 502 -3.12 -33.15 7.17
CA ARG A 502 -2.28 -34.05 7.97
C ARG A 502 -3.00 -34.70 9.14
N ASP A 503 -4.10 -34.11 9.59
CA ASP A 503 -4.82 -34.49 10.80
C ASP A 503 -6.32 -34.59 10.52
N MET A 504 -6.93 -35.70 10.97
CA MET A 504 -8.37 -35.96 10.90
C MET A 504 -9.20 -34.94 11.70
N ASP A 505 -8.61 -34.22 12.66
CA ASP A 505 -9.31 -33.17 13.39
C ASP A 505 -9.79 -32.01 12.50
N SER A 506 -9.14 -31.80 11.35
CA SER A 506 -9.60 -30.83 10.35
C SER A 506 -10.79 -31.34 9.55
N MET A 507 -10.99 -32.67 9.52
CA MET A 507 -12.12 -33.34 8.86
C MET A 507 -13.37 -33.40 9.75
N LYS A 508 -13.22 -33.40 11.09
CA LYS A 508 -14.35 -33.42 12.05
C LYS A 508 -15.37 -32.29 11.83
N LEU A 509 -14.94 -31.18 11.24
CA LEU A 509 -15.80 -30.06 10.86
C LEU A 509 -16.76 -30.37 9.70
N TYR A 510 -16.40 -31.30 8.81
CA TYR A 510 -17.26 -31.74 7.72
C TYR A 510 -18.34 -32.72 8.19
N LEU A 511 -18.06 -33.53 9.22
CA LEU A 511 -19.04 -34.43 9.85
C LEU A 511 -20.29 -33.69 10.36
N SER A 512 -20.15 -32.47 10.87
CA SER A 512 -21.30 -31.68 11.34
C SER A 512 -22.21 -31.15 10.23
N ILE A 513 -21.80 -31.26 8.96
CA ILE A 513 -22.56 -30.79 7.79
C ILE A 513 -23.41 -31.91 7.21
N ASP A 514 -22.94 -33.16 7.32
CA ASP A 514 -23.61 -34.32 6.76
C ASP A 514 -24.76 -34.80 7.66
N GLU A 515 -25.81 -33.98 7.75
CA GLU A 515 -27.03 -34.31 8.48
C GLU A 515 -27.70 -35.57 7.91
N GLN A 516 -27.55 -35.84 6.60
CA GLN A 516 -28.12 -37.02 5.94
C GLN A 516 -27.35 -38.31 6.27
N GLY A 517 -26.01 -38.32 6.21
CA GLY A 517 -25.21 -39.46 6.66
C GLY A 517 -25.27 -39.67 8.17
N LEU A 518 -25.37 -38.59 8.97
CA LEU A 518 -25.68 -38.69 10.41
C LEU A 518 -27.04 -39.36 10.66
N LYS A 519 -28.06 -39.05 9.84
CA LYS A 519 -29.38 -39.70 9.91
C LYS A 519 -29.33 -41.19 9.53
N GLN A 520 -28.45 -41.59 8.60
CA GLN A 520 -28.24 -43.01 8.27
C GLN A 520 -27.51 -43.77 9.38
N CYS A 521 -26.58 -43.11 10.08
CA CYS A 521 -25.87 -43.68 11.23
C CYS A 521 -26.74 -43.76 12.50
N ALA A 522 -27.86 -43.02 12.56
CA ALA A 522 -28.83 -43.13 13.62
C ALA A 522 -29.60 -44.45 13.50
N LEU A 523 -29.06 -45.51 14.12
CA LEU A 523 -29.79 -46.77 14.29
C LEU A 523 -31.14 -46.49 14.99
N PRO A 524 -32.27 -47.06 14.51
CA PRO A 524 -33.54 -46.93 15.21
C PRO A 524 -33.40 -47.55 16.60
N LEU A 525 -33.52 -46.74 17.64
CA LEU A 525 -33.44 -47.16 19.05
C LEU A 525 -34.61 -48.08 19.49
N LEU A 526 -35.49 -48.48 18.57
CA LEU A 526 -36.64 -49.32 18.85
C LEU A 526 -36.59 -50.57 17.97
N SER A 527 -36.16 -51.67 18.57
CA SER A 527 -36.34 -53.01 18.01
C SER A 527 -37.82 -53.32 17.89
N HIS A 528 -38.23 -53.80 16.70
CA HIS A 528 -39.49 -54.51 16.49
C HIS A 528 -39.82 -55.43 17.68
N ARG A 529 -40.85 -55.10 18.47
CA ARG A 529 -41.55 -56.13 19.23
C ARG A 529 -42.42 -56.91 18.25
N LYS A 530 -42.00 -58.16 18.06
CA LYS A 530 -42.65 -59.22 17.29
C LYS A 530 -44.16 -59.28 17.55
N ALA A 531 -44.87 -59.60 16.48
CA ALA A 531 -46.17 -60.26 16.51
C ALA A 531 -46.10 -61.55 17.37
N GLY A 532 -47.17 -61.82 18.09
CA GLY A 532 -47.41 -63.11 18.74
C GLY A 532 -48.67 -63.11 19.59
N GLY A 533 -49.68 -63.87 19.13
CA GLY A 533 -50.77 -64.44 19.95
C GLY A 533 -52.02 -63.61 20.06
#